data_AF-A0A7C5NV41-F1
#
_entry.id   AF-A0A7C5NV41-F1
#
_cell.length_a   1.000
_cell.length_b   1.000
_cell.length_c   1.000
_cell.angle_alpha   90.00
_cell.angle_beta   90.00
_cell.angle_gamma   90.00
#
_symmetry.space_group_name_H-M   'P 1'
#
loop_
_entity.id
_entity.type
_entity.pdbx_description
1 polymer ?
#
loop_
_entity_poly.entity_id
_entity_poly.type
_entity_poly.pdbx_seq_one_letter_code
_entity_poly.pdbx_strand_id
1 'polypeptide(L)'
;MGLLDYSFWDNYKNTIEALSGGRNTVIFDDVDLPSVMVRIPRFNFDDVGLSKPSGAPSGEYGEAMPAFRCDGAFGESGLVPCIYIGKYQAYQYGSRAYSLPYKDPKTSINFDDSKTRCTNKGTGWHLMTNAEWAAIAEWCRENGTMPRGNNHYLEDVDEPRECGVPTQTGIVKGVSGTARTYTGSGPDTWNHDHGPYGIADLNGNVWEWVDGLKIVDGVAKIMPDKDGAAPGNDFGTSEASWIDTATDITSGMSSGGR
;
A
#
# COMPACT_ATOMS: atom_id res chain seq x y z
N MET A 1 24.81 19.57 -25.28
CA MET A 1 24.03 19.14 -24.11
C MET A 1 25.03 18.65 -23.07
N GLY A 2 25.16 19.38 -21.97
CA GLY A 2 26.18 19.09 -20.93
C GLY A 2 25.75 17.92 -20.05
N LEU A 3 26.70 17.32 -19.34
CA LEU A 3 26.56 16.12 -18.50
C LEU A 3 25.45 16.20 -17.41
N LEU A 4 24.80 17.36 -17.21
CA LEU A 4 23.88 17.65 -16.09
C LEU A 4 22.69 18.56 -16.48
N ASP A 5 22.26 18.56 -17.75
CA ASP A 5 21.12 19.35 -18.20
C ASP A 5 19.78 18.62 -17.96
N TYR A 6 19.40 18.51 -16.68
CA TYR A 6 18.18 17.83 -16.22
C TYR A 6 17.11 18.84 -15.78
N SER A 7 15.84 18.55 -16.04
CA SER A 7 14.73 19.34 -15.50
C SER A 7 14.69 19.27 -13.96
N PHE A 8 13.92 20.16 -13.31
CA PHE A 8 13.70 20.06 -11.86
C PHE A 8 13.14 18.68 -11.46
N TRP A 9 12.20 18.15 -12.26
CA TRP A 9 11.55 16.87 -11.99
C TRP A 9 12.48 15.68 -12.20
N ASP A 10 13.34 15.73 -13.22
CA ASP A 10 14.38 14.72 -13.43
C ASP A 10 15.37 14.72 -12.26
N ASN A 11 15.81 15.91 -11.82
CA ASN A 11 16.69 16.03 -10.67
C ASN A 11 16.04 15.52 -9.38
N TYR A 12 14.75 15.82 -9.15
CA TYR A 12 14.00 15.31 -8.00
C TYR A 12 13.94 13.78 -8.02
N LYS A 13 13.56 13.18 -9.16
CA LYS A 13 13.54 11.73 -9.34
C LYS A 13 14.92 11.10 -9.13
N ASN A 14 15.94 11.61 -9.82
CA ASN A 14 17.32 11.10 -9.73
C ASN A 14 17.85 11.18 -8.29
N THR A 15 17.50 12.23 -7.54
CA THR A 15 17.89 12.37 -6.14
C THR A 15 17.24 11.30 -5.26
N ILE A 16 15.93 11.07 -5.42
CA ILE A 16 15.21 10.03 -4.66
C ILE A 16 15.75 8.63 -4.97
N GLU A 17 16.02 8.35 -6.25
CA GLU A 17 16.59 7.07 -6.67
C GLU A 17 18.03 6.89 -6.16
N ALA A 18 18.88 7.91 -6.28
CA ALA A 18 20.26 7.86 -5.83
C ALA A 18 20.37 7.69 -4.30
N LEU A 19 19.56 8.42 -3.52
CA LEU A 19 19.58 8.31 -2.06
C LEU A 19 19.09 6.94 -1.58
N SER A 20 18.09 6.37 -2.24
CA SER A 20 17.50 5.08 -1.83
C SER A 20 18.19 3.85 -2.41
N GLY A 21 19.16 4.03 -3.31
CA GLY A 21 19.77 2.95 -4.09
C GLY A 21 18.78 2.29 -5.05
N GLY A 22 17.80 3.04 -5.57
CA GLY A 22 16.74 2.56 -6.45
C GLY A 22 15.57 1.87 -5.76
N ARG A 23 15.55 1.80 -4.41
CA ARG A 23 14.41 1.27 -3.65
C ARG A 23 13.18 2.19 -3.69
N ASN A 24 13.42 3.49 -3.83
CA ASN A 24 12.38 4.48 -4.08
C ASN A 24 12.58 5.09 -5.46
N THR A 25 11.47 5.42 -6.12
CA THR A 25 11.45 6.18 -7.37
C THR A 25 10.38 7.26 -7.29
N VAL A 26 10.36 8.14 -8.28
CA VAL A 26 9.27 9.08 -8.52
C VAL A 26 8.56 8.66 -9.79
N ILE A 27 7.25 8.39 -9.66
CA ILE A 27 6.35 8.15 -10.80
C ILE A 27 5.47 9.38 -10.95
N PHE A 28 5.39 9.89 -12.17
CA PHE A 28 4.56 11.02 -12.53
C PHE A 28 3.22 10.52 -13.08
N ASP A 29 2.14 11.20 -12.72
CA ASP A 29 0.81 10.91 -13.25
C ASP A 29 0.58 11.51 -14.64
N ASP A 30 -0.63 11.35 -15.17
CA ASP A 30 -1.03 11.85 -16.49
C ASP A 30 -1.03 13.39 -16.65
N VAL A 31 -0.75 14.12 -15.57
CA VAL A 31 -0.57 15.58 -15.56
C VAL A 31 0.80 16.00 -15.02
N ASP A 32 1.78 15.10 -15.07
CA ASP A 32 3.18 15.31 -14.69
C ASP A 32 3.38 15.69 -13.21
N LEU A 33 2.50 15.24 -12.32
CA LEU A 33 2.63 15.44 -10.88
C LEU A 33 3.21 14.20 -10.17
N PRO A 34 4.16 14.39 -9.23
CA PRO A 34 4.96 13.29 -8.68
C PRO A 34 4.26 12.53 -7.55
N SER A 35 4.56 11.24 -7.44
CA SER A 35 4.46 10.50 -6.18
C SER A 35 5.72 9.69 -5.93
N VAL A 36 6.14 9.67 -4.67
CA VAL A 36 7.29 8.86 -4.22
C VAL A 36 6.80 7.44 -3.98
N MET A 37 7.37 6.49 -4.69
CA MET A 37 6.93 5.10 -4.68
C MET A 37 8.06 4.20 -4.18
N VAL A 38 7.71 3.19 -3.39
CA VAL A 38 8.60 2.09 -2.99
C VAL A 38 8.43 0.96 -3.99
N ARG A 39 9.55 0.52 -4.58
CA ARG A 39 9.56 -0.64 -5.46
C ARG A 39 9.63 -1.91 -4.61
N ILE A 40 8.61 -2.74 -4.71
CA ILE A 40 8.56 -4.05 -4.06
C ILE A 40 8.82 -5.12 -5.13
N PRO A 41 10.00 -5.77 -5.14
CA PRO A 41 10.27 -6.87 -6.07
C PRO A 41 9.27 -8.01 -5.89
N ARG A 42 8.95 -8.73 -6.97
CA ARG A 42 8.16 -9.95 -6.88
C ARG A 42 8.82 -10.97 -5.95
N PHE A 43 7.99 -11.61 -5.14
CA PHE A 43 8.35 -12.78 -4.34
C PHE A 43 7.21 -13.80 -4.35
N ASN A 44 7.55 -15.02 -3.97
CA ASN A 44 6.67 -16.17 -3.93
C ASN A 44 6.16 -16.43 -2.50
N PHE A 45 5.21 -17.36 -2.36
CA PHE A 45 4.71 -17.75 -1.03
C PHE A 45 5.83 -18.28 -0.11
N ASP A 46 6.77 -19.05 -0.64
CA ASP A 46 7.85 -19.67 0.14
C ASP A 46 8.90 -18.66 0.61
N ASP A 47 9.13 -17.59 -0.15
CA ASP A 47 10.00 -16.47 0.26
C ASP A 47 9.51 -15.79 1.55
N VAL A 48 8.21 -15.93 1.89
CA VAL A 48 7.60 -15.42 3.12
C VAL A 48 7.17 -16.53 4.07
N GLY A 49 7.73 -17.73 3.94
CA GLY A 49 7.46 -18.85 4.84
C GLY A 49 6.04 -19.43 4.72
N LEU A 50 5.30 -19.10 3.66
CA LEU A 50 3.97 -19.61 3.39
C LEU A 50 4.00 -20.78 2.39
N SER A 51 3.05 -21.70 2.55
CA SER A 51 2.82 -22.72 1.53
C SER A 51 1.84 -22.21 0.48
N LYS A 52 2.12 -22.50 -0.79
CA LYS A 52 1.17 -22.24 -1.89
C LYS A 52 -0.19 -22.90 -1.59
N PRO A 53 -1.32 -22.18 -1.70
CA PRO A 53 -2.66 -22.74 -1.48
C PRO A 53 -3.00 -23.90 -2.43
N SER A 54 -3.79 -24.87 -1.96
CA SER A 54 -4.12 -26.12 -2.68
C SER A 54 -5.01 -25.97 -3.93
N GLY A 55 -5.34 -24.75 -4.33
CA GLY A 55 -6.06 -24.42 -5.56
C GLY A 55 -5.39 -23.31 -6.37
N ALA A 56 -4.18 -22.90 -6.00
CA ALA A 56 -3.43 -21.92 -6.78
C ALA A 56 -3.04 -22.53 -8.15
N PRO A 57 -2.87 -21.69 -9.19
CA PRO A 57 -2.42 -22.15 -10.50
C PRO A 57 -1.14 -23.00 -10.46
N SER A 58 -0.87 -23.71 -11.55
CA SER A 58 0.36 -24.48 -11.72
C SER A 58 1.54 -23.58 -12.09
N GLY A 59 2.76 -24.05 -11.78
CA GLY A 59 4.01 -23.37 -12.16
C GLY A 59 4.24 -22.04 -11.45
N GLU A 60 5.18 -21.27 -11.99
CA GLU A 60 5.68 -20.01 -11.42
C GLU A 60 4.55 -19.00 -11.10
N TYR A 61 3.51 -18.96 -11.95
CA TYR A 61 2.36 -18.08 -11.75
C TYR A 61 1.64 -18.35 -10.43
N GLY A 62 1.45 -19.64 -10.09
CA GLY A 62 0.82 -20.04 -8.84
C GLY A 62 1.72 -19.92 -7.62
N GLU A 63 3.03 -19.91 -7.80
CA GLU A 63 4.03 -19.72 -6.74
C GLU A 63 4.14 -18.26 -6.31
N ALA A 64 3.98 -17.33 -7.24
CA ALA A 64 3.99 -15.89 -6.96
C ALA A 64 2.86 -15.49 -6.01
N MET A 65 3.13 -14.53 -5.11
CA MET A 65 2.08 -13.92 -4.29
C MET A 65 1.03 -13.22 -5.18
N PRO A 66 -0.26 -13.20 -4.81
CA PRO A 66 -1.33 -12.63 -5.63
C PRO A 66 -1.12 -11.18 -6.06
N ALA A 67 -0.43 -10.36 -5.25
CA ALA A 67 -0.09 -8.97 -5.58
C ALA A 67 0.66 -8.80 -6.92
N PHE A 68 1.41 -9.83 -7.32
CA PHE A 68 2.22 -9.82 -8.54
C PHE A 68 1.52 -10.45 -9.74
N ARG A 69 0.26 -10.89 -9.60
CA ARG A 69 -0.57 -11.46 -10.66
C ARG A 69 -1.50 -10.39 -11.23
N CYS A 70 -0.92 -9.46 -11.97
CA CYS A 70 -1.62 -8.39 -12.65
C CYS A 70 -1.25 -8.44 -14.12
N ASP A 71 -2.12 -9.04 -14.92
CA ASP A 71 -1.81 -9.38 -16.30
C ASP A 71 -2.22 -8.22 -17.23
N GLY A 72 -1.19 -7.49 -17.69
CA GLY A 72 -1.33 -6.27 -18.50
C GLY A 72 -0.32 -5.18 -18.18
N ALA A 73 0.92 -5.34 -18.66
CA ALA A 73 1.90 -4.31 -19.07
C ALA A 73 3.32 -4.91 -19.18
N PHE A 74 3.59 -6.01 -18.45
CA PHE A 74 4.89 -6.66 -18.40
C PHE A 74 4.75 -8.18 -18.64
N GLY A 75 4.81 -8.58 -19.92
CA GLY A 75 5.02 -9.98 -20.32
C GLY A 75 3.76 -10.81 -20.55
N GLU A 76 3.96 -11.91 -21.28
CA GLU A 76 2.93 -12.91 -21.65
C GLU A 76 2.53 -13.84 -20.50
N SER A 77 3.23 -13.76 -19.37
CA SER A 77 3.07 -14.68 -18.23
C SER A 77 2.08 -14.21 -17.16
N GLY A 78 1.55 -12.98 -17.26
CA GLY A 78 0.68 -12.38 -16.25
C GLY A 78 1.32 -12.04 -14.90
N LEU A 79 2.65 -12.12 -14.81
CA LEU A 79 3.42 -11.75 -13.62
C LEU A 79 4.12 -10.42 -13.82
N VAL A 80 3.95 -9.50 -12.87
CA VAL A 80 4.76 -8.28 -12.82
C VAL A 80 6.05 -8.52 -12.02
N PRO A 81 7.21 -7.99 -12.46
CA PRO A 81 8.49 -8.20 -11.77
C PRO A 81 8.59 -7.40 -10.45
N CYS A 82 7.73 -6.40 -10.28
CA CYS A 82 7.60 -5.61 -9.07
C CYS A 82 6.26 -4.86 -9.08
N ILE A 83 5.82 -4.46 -7.89
CA ILE A 83 4.76 -3.47 -7.69
C ILE A 83 5.36 -2.17 -7.13
N TYR A 84 4.63 -1.07 -7.27
CA TYR A 84 5.02 0.24 -6.76
C TYR A 84 3.97 0.73 -5.78
N ILE A 85 4.35 0.82 -4.51
CA ILE A 85 3.46 1.25 -3.42
C ILE A 85 3.82 2.67 -3.01
N GLY A 86 2.83 3.51 -2.75
CA GLY A 86 3.09 4.87 -2.26
C GLY A 86 3.93 4.80 -0.98
N LYS A 87 5.07 5.51 -0.93
CA LYS A 87 5.94 5.50 0.25
C LYS A 87 5.26 6.07 1.49
N TYR A 88 4.32 6.96 1.28
CA TYR A 88 3.62 7.76 2.28
C TYR A 88 2.12 7.64 2.09
N GLN A 89 1.35 7.74 3.18
CA GLN A 89 -0.11 7.86 3.13
C GLN A 89 -0.55 9.00 2.19
N ALA A 90 -1.69 8.81 1.53
CA ALA A 90 -2.10 9.69 0.45
C ALA A 90 -2.45 11.11 0.93
N TYR A 91 -1.83 12.11 0.30
CA TYR A 91 -2.23 13.51 0.36
C TYR A 91 -3.15 13.84 -0.83
N GLN A 92 -4.26 14.51 -0.57
CA GLN A 92 -5.15 14.95 -1.63
C GLN A 92 -4.72 16.31 -2.20
N TYR A 93 -4.53 16.37 -3.52
CA TYR A 93 -4.41 17.64 -4.25
C TYR A 93 -5.38 17.65 -5.44
N GLY A 94 -6.32 18.60 -5.41
CA GLY A 94 -7.45 18.62 -6.35
C GLY A 94 -8.30 17.33 -6.26
N SER A 95 -8.47 16.65 -7.40
CA SER A 95 -9.20 15.39 -7.55
C SER A 95 -8.29 14.14 -7.53
N ARG A 96 -7.00 14.27 -7.15
CA ARG A 96 -6.00 13.19 -7.20
C ARG A 96 -5.33 12.93 -5.85
N ALA A 97 -4.85 11.70 -5.67
CA ALA A 97 -4.11 11.24 -4.48
C ALA A 97 -2.60 11.17 -4.75
N TYR A 98 -1.77 11.77 -3.89
CA TYR A 98 -0.32 11.80 -4.06
C TYR A 98 0.39 11.24 -2.84
N SER A 99 1.40 10.41 -3.08
CA SER A 99 2.27 9.92 -2.01
C SER A 99 3.47 10.85 -1.89
N LEU A 100 3.43 11.75 -0.90
CA LEU A 100 4.45 12.78 -0.69
C LEU A 100 4.82 12.87 0.80
N PRO A 101 6.09 13.17 1.13
CA PRO A 101 6.52 13.34 2.50
C PRO A 101 5.93 14.62 3.11
N TYR A 102 5.79 14.62 4.43
CA TYR A 102 5.42 15.80 5.21
C TYR A 102 4.10 16.47 4.76
N LYS A 103 3.09 15.65 4.46
CA LYS A 103 1.71 16.12 4.20
C LYS A 103 0.78 15.68 5.31
N ASP A 104 -0.31 16.41 5.49
CA ASP A 104 -1.41 15.93 6.33
C ASP A 104 -2.17 14.86 5.51
N PRO A 105 -2.20 13.59 5.97
CA PRO A 105 -2.81 12.52 5.20
C PRO A 105 -4.31 12.77 5.03
N LYS A 106 -4.85 12.35 3.89
CA LYS A 106 -6.25 12.55 3.57
C LYS A 106 -7.13 11.66 4.45
N THR A 107 -7.99 12.29 5.25
CA THR A 107 -9.03 11.62 6.04
C THR A 107 -10.43 12.04 5.62
N SER A 108 -11.43 11.43 6.27
CA SER A 108 -12.86 11.77 6.10
C SER A 108 -13.26 11.66 4.63
N ILE A 109 -13.03 10.48 4.08
CA ILE A 109 -13.28 10.11 2.68
C ILE A 109 -13.83 8.68 2.65
N ASN A 110 -14.78 8.43 1.77
CA ASN A 110 -15.34 7.09 1.56
C ASN A 110 -14.46 6.29 0.57
N PHE A 111 -14.78 5.01 0.42
CA PHE A 111 -14.07 4.09 -0.47
C PHE A 111 -14.11 4.56 -1.94
N ASP A 112 -15.29 4.87 -2.48
CA ASP A 112 -15.47 5.23 -3.90
C ASP A 112 -14.68 6.48 -4.30
N ASP A 113 -14.70 7.51 -3.46
CA ASP A 113 -13.93 8.73 -3.65
C ASP A 113 -12.42 8.47 -3.52
N SER A 114 -12.01 7.55 -2.64
CA SER A 114 -10.60 7.17 -2.49
C SER A 114 -10.11 6.46 -3.75
N LYS A 115 -10.88 5.47 -4.24
CA LYS A 115 -10.60 4.75 -5.48
C LYS A 115 -10.54 5.69 -6.68
N THR A 116 -11.54 6.55 -6.84
CA THR A 116 -11.62 7.55 -7.91
C THR A 116 -10.42 8.49 -7.92
N ARG A 117 -9.96 8.96 -6.75
CA ARG A 117 -8.81 9.87 -6.67
C ARG A 117 -7.49 9.22 -7.05
N CYS A 118 -7.33 7.93 -6.77
CA CYS A 118 -6.15 7.19 -7.19
C CYS A 118 -6.20 6.94 -8.71
N THR A 119 -7.35 6.53 -9.27
CA THR A 119 -7.48 6.25 -10.70
C THR A 119 -7.48 7.50 -11.58
N ASN A 120 -7.88 8.67 -11.06
CA ASN A 120 -7.79 9.95 -11.76
C ASN A 120 -6.37 10.36 -12.18
N LYS A 121 -5.34 9.66 -11.71
CA LYS A 121 -3.94 9.86 -12.08
C LYS A 121 -3.57 9.22 -13.43
N GLY A 122 -4.50 8.47 -14.03
CA GLY A 122 -4.33 7.85 -15.33
C GLY A 122 -4.00 6.36 -15.25
N THR A 123 -3.75 5.76 -16.43
CA THR A 123 -3.55 4.32 -16.60
C THR A 123 -2.44 3.77 -15.70
N GLY A 124 -2.73 2.65 -15.03
CA GLY A 124 -1.81 1.98 -14.10
C GLY A 124 -1.93 2.45 -12.66
N TRP A 125 -2.49 3.63 -12.39
CA TRP A 125 -2.75 4.09 -11.04
C TRP A 125 -4.06 3.53 -10.49
N HIS A 126 -4.01 3.06 -9.25
CA HIS A 126 -5.12 2.45 -8.55
C HIS A 126 -4.99 2.69 -7.04
N LEU A 127 -6.07 2.46 -6.30
CA LEU A 127 -6.02 2.40 -4.85
C LEU A 127 -5.29 1.12 -4.45
N MET A 128 -4.38 1.20 -3.47
CA MET A 128 -3.64 0.04 -2.97
C MET A 128 -4.59 -1.13 -2.70
N THR A 129 -4.26 -2.30 -3.18
CA THR A 129 -5.17 -3.45 -3.07
C THR A 129 -4.90 -4.27 -1.83
N ASN A 130 -5.88 -5.06 -1.42
CA ASN A 130 -5.75 -6.03 -0.34
C ASN A 130 -4.67 -7.08 -0.65
N ALA A 131 -4.48 -7.45 -1.93
CA ALA A 131 -3.42 -8.38 -2.32
C ALA A 131 -2.04 -7.78 -2.06
N GLU A 132 -1.85 -6.50 -2.40
CA GLU A 132 -0.60 -5.76 -2.14
C GLU A 132 -0.35 -5.57 -0.65
N TRP A 133 -1.39 -5.19 0.11
CA TRP A 133 -1.32 -5.07 1.56
C TRP A 133 -0.93 -6.38 2.23
N ALA A 134 -1.58 -7.49 1.84
CA ALA A 134 -1.28 -8.81 2.37
C ALA A 134 0.15 -9.25 2.05
N ALA A 135 0.62 -9.02 0.81
CA ALA A 135 1.98 -9.32 0.43
C ALA A 135 3.00 -8.57 1.31
N ILE A 136 2.81 -7.26 1.50
CA ILE A 136 3.68 -6.45 2.36
C ILE A 136 3.63 -6.91 3.81
N ALA A 137 2.44 -7.21 4.34
CA ALA A 137 2.29 -7.68 5.72
C ALA A 137 3.02 -9.01 5.96
N GLU A 138 2.88 -9.97 5.06
CA GLU A 138 3.59 -11.25 5.15
C GLU A 138 5.10 -11.08 4.99
N TRP A 139 5.53 -10.18 4.12
CA TRP A 139 6.95 -9.81 4.00
C TRP A 139 7.49 -9.24 5.32
N CYS A 140 6.76 -8.31 5.95
CA CYS A 140 7.15 -7.74 7.24
C CYS A 140 7.20 -8.79 8.35
N ARG A 141 6.22 -9.70 8.36
CA ARG A 141 6.16 -10.81 9.32
C ARG A 141 7.39 -11.70 9.20
N GLU A 142 7.71 -12.14 7.98
CA GLU A 142 8.84 -13.04 7.75
C GLU A 142 10.18 -12.36 8.08
N ASN A 143 10.31 -11.07 7.80
CA ASN A 143 11.54 -10.32 8.09
C ASN A 143 11.62 -9.81 9.55
N GLY A 144 10.58 -10.01 10.36
CA GLY A 144 10.54 -9.53 11.74
C GLY A 144 10.46 -8.01 11.86
N THR A 145 9.96 -7.32 10.82
CA THR A 145 9.90 -5.86 10.70
C THR A 145 8.46 -5.33 10.67
N MET A 146 7.52 -6.00 11.35
CA MET A 146 6.16 -5.45 11.50
C MET A 146 6.27 -3.99 11.99
N PRO A 147 5.74 -3.02 11.21
CA PRO A 147 6.00 -1.61 11.48
C PRO A 147 5.32 -1.20 12.79
N ARG A 148 6.03 -0.40 13.59
CA ARG A 148 5.40 0.44 14.62
C ARG A 148 4.71 1.63 13.96
N GLY A 149 4.10 2.50 14.75
CA GLY A 149 3.55 3.71 14.16
C GLY A 149 2.82 4.63 15.11
N ASN A 150 2.18 5.65 14.57
CA ASN A 150 1.29 6.53 15.34
C ASN A 150 -0.02 5.81 15.67
N ASN A 151 0.03 4.81 16.55
CA ASN A 151 -1.14 4.05 17.00
C ASN A 151 -1.64 4.50 18.38
N HIS A 152 -1.00 5.51 18.98
CA HIS A 152 -1.40 6.11 20.26
C HIS A 152 -1.11 7.62 20.34
N TYR A 153 -1.81 8.44 19.55
CA TYR A 153 -1.76 9.91 19.67
C TYR A 153 -0.35 10.54 19.53
N LEU A 154 0.17 10.55 18.30
CA LEU A 154 1.52 10.96 17.88
C LEU A 154 2.65 9.98 18.21
N GLU A 155 2.39 8.93 18.98
CA GLU A 155 3.38 7.94 19.39
C GLU A 155 2.94 6.51 19.11
N ASP A 156 3.90 5.60 19.24
CA ASP A 156 3.65 4.17 19.32
C ASP A 156 3.31 3.76 20.76
N VAL A 157 2.34 2.88 20.93
CA VAL A 157 1.85 2.40 22.22
C VAL A 157 2.89 1.58 22.98
N ASP A 158 3.74 0.83 22.26
CA ASP A 158 4.75 -0.06 22.83
C ASP A 158 6.12 0.62 22.94
N GLU A 159 6.38 1.66 22.14
CA GLU A 159 7.55 2.53 22.27
C GLU A 159 7.16 4.03 22.28
N PRO A 160 6.69 4.55 23.43
CA PRO A 160 6.27 5.95 23.56
C PRO A 160 7.40 6.98 23.34
N ARG A 161 8.64 6.57 23.10
CA ARG A 161 9.72 7.51 22.71
C ARG A 161 9.66 7.83 21.22
N GLU A 162 9.13 6.94 20.41
CA GLU A 162 8.90 7.17 18.99
C GLU A 162 7.72 8.11 18.82
N CYS A 163 7.93 9.19 18.07
CA CYS A 163 6.84 10.09 17.74
C CYS A 163 7.03 10.76 16.39
N GLY A 164 5.93 10.98 15.71
CA GLY A 164 5.88 11.79 14.50
C GLY A 164 5.66 13.26 14.81
N VAL A 165 5.73 14.08 13.76
CA VAL A 165 5.46 15.52 13.85
C VAL A 165 3.96 15.75 13.67
N PRO A 166 3.25 16.39 14.62
CA PRO A 166 1.81 16.62 14.50
C PRO A 166 1.46 17.54 13.33
N THR A 167 0.35 17.27 12.64
CA THR A 167 -0.17 18.15 11.58
C THR A 167 -0.97 19.34 12.12
N GLN A 168 -1.30 19.30 13.41
CA GLN A 168 -2.12 20.29 14.12
C GLN A 168 -1.37 20.86 15.32
N THR A 169 -1.65 22.11 15.67
CA THR A 169 -1.07 22.75 16.86
C THR A 169 -1.83 22.35 18.12
N GLY A 170 -1.14 22.36 19.27
CA GLY A 170 -1.75 22.09 20.57
C GLY A 170 -2.06 20.61 20.85
N ILE A 171 -1.61 19.69 20.00
CA ILE A 171 -1.72 18.25 20.25
C ILE A 171 -0.68 17.84 21.30
N VAL A 172 -1.16 17.21 22.38
CA VAL A 172 -0.34 16.62 23.43
C VAL A 172 -0.21 15.11 23.16
N LYS A 173 1.03 14.69 22.95
CA LYS A 173 1.44 13.29 22.77
C LYS A 173 0.87 12.38 23.87
N GLY A 174 0.30 11.24 23.48
CA GLY A 174 -0.26 10.22 24.39
C GLY A 174 -1.54 10.63 25.15
N VAL A 175 -2.12 11.80 24.87
CA VAL A 175 -3.28 12.35 25.61
C VAL A 175 -4.39 12.86 24.70
N SER A 176 -4.04 13.54 23.60
CA SER A 176 -4.99 14.26 22.75
C SER A 176 -5.58 13.36 21.66
N GLY A 177 -6.91 13.35 21.52
CA GLY A 177 -7.72 12.53 20.60
C GLY A 177 -7.24 12.42 19.13
N THR A 178 -8.00 12.85 18.12
CA THR A 178 -7.56 12.65 16.71
C THR A 178 -6.23 13.38 16.43
N ALA A 179 -5.11 12.67 16.50
CA ALA A 179 -3.76 13.21 16.46
C ALA A 179 -2.99 12.59 15.29
N ARG A 180 -3.11 13.24 14.13
CA ARG A 180 -2.39 12.84 12.93
C ARG A 180 -0.97 13.39 12.94
N THR A 181 -0.09 12.62 12.33
CA THR A 181 1.29 12.99 12.06
C THR A 181 1.47 13.29 10.58
N TYR A 182 2.39 14.19 10.28
CA TYR A 182 2.82 14.42 8.92
C TYR A 182 3.31 13.09 8.34
N THR A 183 2.96 12.81 7.10
CA THR A 183 3.31 11.55 6.45
C THR A 183 4.83 11.31 6.43
N GLY A 184 5.25 10.15 6.91
CA GLY A 184 6.66 9.76 7.04
C GLY A 184 7.48 10.59 8.02
N SER A 185 6.84 11.26 8.99
CA SER A 185 7.55 12.07 9.99
C SER A 185 8.00 11.29 11.22
N GLY A 186 7.59 10.02 11.34
CA GLY A 186 8.07 9.10 12.38
C GLY A 186 9.46 8.54 12.11
N PRO A 187 10.01 7.78 13.06
CA PRO A 187 11.30 7.08 12.89
C PRO A 187 11.21 5.94 11.87
N ASP A 188 12.39 5.43 11.45
CA ASP A 188 12.50 4.35 10.46
C ASP A 188 11.77 3.06 10.86
N THR A 189 11.60 2.80 12.16
CA THR A 189 10.84 1.68 12.73
C THR A 189 9.34 1.74 12.43
N TRP A 190 8.84 2.88 11.95
CA TRP A 190 7.47 3.04 11.43
C TRP A 190 7.36 2.68 9.94
N ASN A 191 8.49 2.39 9.29
CA ASN A 191 8.52 1.91 7.92
C ASN A 191 8.50 0.38 7.89
N HIS A 192 7.90 -0.20 6.84
CA HIS A 192 7.68 -1.65 6.70
C HIS A 192 8.95 -2.52 6.79
N ASP A 193 10.13 -1.96 6.50
CA ASP A 193 11.43 -2.64 6.50
C ASP A 193 12.35 -2.17 7.64
N HIS A 194 11.80 -1.38 8.58
CA HIS A 194 12.54 -0.67 9.63
C HIS A 194 13.72 0.18 9.12
N GLY A 195 13.72 0.55 7.83
CA GLY A 195 14.74 1.36 7.18
C GLY A 195 14.18 2.66 6.62
N PRO A 196 15.04 3.65 6.31
CA PRO A 196 14.60 4.99 5.90
C PRO A 196 13.90 5.02 4.53
N TYR A 197 14.00 3.94 3.76
CA TYR A 197 13.45 3.86 2.39
C TYR A 197 12.21 2.98 2.29
N GLY A 198 11.74 2.38 3.38
CA GLY A 198 10.50 1.60 3.38
C GLY A 198 9.23 2.44 3.23
N ILE A 199 8.11 1.73 3.11
CA ILE A 199 6.76 2.29 3.12
C ILE A 199 6.46 2.72 4.56
N ALA A 200 6.15 4.00 4.75
CA ALA A 200 5.88 4.61 6.04
C ALA A 200 4.41 4.50 6.44
N ASP A 201 4.16 4.52 7.75
CA ASP A 201 2.84 4.75 8.36
C ASP A 201 1.78 3.67 8.06
N LEU A 202 2.18 2.45 7.68
CA LEU A 202 1.24 1.32 7.49
C LEU A 202 0.55 0.87 8.80
N ASN A 203 1.13 1.22 9.95
CA ASN A 203 0.54 1.03 11.26
C ASN A 203 0.17 2.39 11.87
N GLY A 204 -1.12 2.65 12.07
CA GLY A 204 -1.60 3.88 12.70
C GLY A 204 -1.59 5.11 11.78
N ASN A 205 -1.51 6.30 12.40
CA ASN A 205 -1.76 7.62 11.83
C ASN A 205 -3.21 7.79 11.34
N VAL A 206 -3.58 7.09 10.27
CA VAL A 206 -4.96 7.01 9.76
C VAL A 206 -5.22 5.61 9.20
N TRP A 207 -6.48 5.18 9.23
CA TRP A 207 -6.90 3.99 8.50
C TRP A 207 -6.90 4.26 7.00
N GLU A 208 -6.47 3.27 6.22
CA GLU A 208 -6.40 3.35 4.76
C GLU A 208 -7.42 2.42 4.12
N TRP A 209 -8.14 2.94 3.11
CA TRP A 209 -8.99 2.12 2.28
C TRP A 209 -8.13 1.26 1.36
N VAL A 210 -8.45 -0.03 1.25
CA VAL A 210 -7.85 -0.96 0.30
C VAL A 210 -8.89 -1.46 -0.71
N ASP A 211 -8.52 -1.58 -1.98
CA ASP A 211 -9.36 -2.18 -3.02
C ASP A 211 -9.22 -3.71 -3.05
N GLY A 212 -10.12 -4.41 -3.72
CA GLY A 212 -9.99 -5.84 -3.97
C GLY A 212 -10.38 -6.77 -2.82
N LEU A 213 -11.06 -6.24 -1.80
CA LEU A 213 -11.76 -7.00 -0.79
C LEU A 213 -13.13 -6.36 -0.53
N LYS A 214 -14.18 -7.18 -0.51
CA LYS A 214 -15.49 -6.77 0.02
C LYS A 214 -16.17 -7.93 0.73
N ILE A 215 -17.15 -7.61 1.54
CA ILE A 215 -17.96 -8.58 2.27
C ILE A 215 -19.41 -8.41 1.81
N VAL A 216 -20.03 -9.48 1.33
CA VAL A 216 -21.44 -9.50 0.90
C VAL A 216 -22.12 -10.63 1.66
N ASP A 217 -23.11 -10.28 2.49
CA ASP A 217 -23.86 -11.22 3.33
C ASP A 217 -22.94 -12.15 4.17
N GLY A 218 -21.89 -11.56 4.75
CA GLY A 218 -20.91 -12.28 5.57
C GLY A 218 -19.82 -13.01 4.77
N VAL A 219 -19.94 -13.12 3.46
CA VAL A 219 -18.99 -13.83 2.61
C VAL A 219 -17.95 -12.88 2.02
N ALA A 220 -16.67 -13.21 2.21
CA ALA A 220 -15.58 -12.44 1.63
C ALA A 220 -15.47 -12.66 0.11
N LYS A 221 -15.32 -11.58 -0.64
CA LYS A 221 -15.07 -11.57 -2.09
C LYS A 221 -13.78 -10.84 -2.37
N ILE A 222 -12.94 -11.42 -3.21
CA ILE A 222 -11.57 -10.95 -3.47
C ILE A 222 -11.31 -10.69 -4.95
N MET A 223 -10.45 -9.72 -5.22
CA MET A 223 -10.03 -9.38 -6.58
C MET A 223 -9.37 -10.59 -7.25
N PRO A 224 -9.79 -10.93 -8.49
CA PRO A 224 -9.17 -11.99 -9.23
C PRO A 224 -7.88 -11.49 -9.90
N ASP A 225 -7.18 -12.43 -10.51
CA ASP A 225 -6.31 -12.15 -11.63
C ASP A 225 -7.11 -11.81 -12.88
N LYS A 226 -6.42 -11.42 -13.94
CA LYS A 226 -7.03 -10.95 -15.19
C LYS A 226 -7.98 -11.97 -15.83
N ASP A 227 -7.62 -13.25 -15.74
CA ASP A 227 -8.42 -14.33 -16.33
C ASP A 227 -9.65 -14.68 -15.48
N GLY A 228 -9.78 -14.10 -14.29
CA GLY A 228 -10.87 -14.41 -13.37
C GLY A 228 -10.74 -15.78 -12.70
N ALA A 229 -9.61 -16.47 -12.88
CA ALA A 229 -9.45 -17.87 -12.56
C ALA A 229 -8.85 -18.12 -11.17
N ALA A 230 -8.08 -17.15 -10.65
CA ALA A 230 -7.45 -17.24 -9.34
C ALA A 230 -7.41 -15.87 -8.65
N PRO A 231 -7.14 -15.80 -7.34
CA PRO A 231 -6.86 -14.53 -6.68
C PRO A 231 -5.64 -13.85 -7.29
N GLY A 232 -5.75 -12.54 -7.51
CA GLY A 232 -4.72 -11.73 -8.15
C GLY A 232 -4.87 -10.26 -7.81
N ASN A 233 -4.37 -9.41 -8.71
CA ASN A 233 -4.31 -7.97 -8.50
C ASN A 233 -4.80 -7.21 -9.75
N ASP A 234 -5.84 -7.70 -10.43
CA ASP A 234 -6.43 -7.01 -11.58
C ASP A 234 -7.43 -5.94 -11.13
N PHE A 235 -6.90 -4.76 -10.80
CA PHE A 235 -7.66 -3.58 -10.38
C PHE A 235 -8.53 -2.97 -11.50
N GLY A 236 -8.43 -3.46 -12.73
CA GLY A 236 -9.35 -3.12 -13.82
C GLY A 236 -10.63 -3.96 -13.83
N THR A 237 -10.65 -5.10 -13.14
CA THR A 237 -11.79 -6.01 -13.16
C THR A 237 -12.99 -5.47 -12.37
N SER A 238 -14.17 -5.59 -12.97
CA SER A 238 -15.45 -5.25 -12.35
C SER A 238 -15.66 -6.00 -11.04
N GLU A 239 -16.13 -5.29 -10.01
CA GLU A 239 -16.39 -5.89 -8.70
C GLU A 239 -17.47 -6.98 -8.74
N ALA A 240 -18.33 -7.00 -9.76
CA ALA A 240 -19.29 -8.07 -9.97
C ALA A 240 -18.63 -9.41 -10.31
N SER A 241 -17.40 -9.38 -10.82
CA SER A 241 -16.60 -10.55 -11.22
C SER A 241 -15.60 -11.01 -10.14
N TRP A 242 -15.62 -10.40 -8.95
CA TRP A 242 -14.72 -10.81 -7.87
C TRP A 242 -15.03 -12.22 -7.36
N ILE A 243 -13.97 -12.95 -7.02
CA ILE A 243 -14.03 -14.35 -6.60
C ILE A 243 -14.74 -14.43 -5.26
N ASP A 244 -15.80 -15.21 -5.22
CA ASP A 244 -16.45 -15.62 -3.98
C ASP A 244 -15.59 -16.66 -3.29
N THR A 245 -15.10 -16.34 -2.08
CA THR A 245 -14.20 -17.24 -1.34
C THR A 245 -14.95 -18.39 -0.65
N ALA A 246 -16.29 -18.37 -0.67
CA ALA A 246 -17.17 -19.20 0.16
C ALA A 246 -16.84 -19.14 1.67
N THR A 247 -16.01 -18.18 2.09
CA THR A 247 -15.61 -18.01 3.48
C THR A 247 -16.55 -17.00 4.12
N ASP A 248 -17.48 -17.53 4.92
CA ASP A 248 -18.31 -16.70 5.80
C ASP A 248 -17.48 -16.24 7.00
N ILE A 249 -17.07 -14.97 6.98
CA ILE A 249 -16.26 -14.37 8.04
C ILE A 249 -17.06 -14.13 9.32
N THR A 250 -18.38 -14.29 9.27
CA THR A 250 -19.28 -14.21 10.44
C THR A 250 -19.54 -15.57 11.06
N SER A 251 -19.10 -16.65 10.42
CA SER A 251 -19.22 -18.00 10.95
C SER A 251 -18.52 -18.10 12.32
N GLY A 252 -19.29 -18.47 13.35
CA GLY A 252 -18.80 -18.54 14.72
C GLY A 252 -18.79 -17.20 15.48
N MET A 253 -19.15 -16.09 14.86
CA MET A 253 -19.36 -14.82 15.54
C MET A 253 -20.75 -14.79 16.19
N SER A 254 -20.83 -14.99 17.51
CA SER A 254 -22.05 -14.66 18.25
C SER A 254 -22.13 -13.14 18.41
N SER A 255 -23.16 -12.50 17.87
CA SER A 255 -23.48 -11.11 18.17
C SER A 255 -23.85 -10.96 19.65
N GLY A 256 -22.88 -10.63 20.52
CA GLY A 256 -23.15 -10.44 21.94
C GLY A 256 -21.93 -10.60 22.84
N GLY A 257 -21.09 -9.57 22.88
CA GLY A 257 -19.95 -9.49 23.78
C GLY A 257 -19.15 -8.22 23.52
N ARG A 258 -19.79 -7.07 23.69
CA ARG A 258 -19.10 -5.80 23.94
C ARG A 258 -19.24 -5.46 25.41
#